data_AF-A0A251UMU0-F1
#
_entry.id   AF-A0A251UMU0-F1
#
_cell.length_a   1.000
_cell.length_b   1.000
_cell.length_c   1.000
_cell.angle_alpha   90.00
_cell.angle_beta   90.00
_cell.angle_gamma   90.00
#
_symmetry.space_group_name_H-M   'P 1'
#
loop_
_entity.id
_entity.type
_entity.pdbx_description
1 polymer ?
#
loop_
_entity_poly.entity_id
_entity_poly.type
_entity_poly.pdbx_seq_one_letter_code
_entity_poly.pdbx_strand_id
1 'polypeptide(L)'
;MSIFNATHPHILVLNHANCPYYCWGCDQLGFGLSYVCSQGCNFYLHKQCGNPQTLIEYPFSNKCILRFRDGGPGIDSPCDACGKKIKRFHFRCTCTFQKRHLHPSCLADEKTLEAANGLTLHLQKAATSKCLHCGTKDLWSKVRGWAYVSSCGSYCYHVSCVKEIINQNWRYGFFTGKSDPFLTIKQRFPEDMDRMNQLVVARKKERPTRKHTKAVLSVLFNLLTGNALGLVGAAQTYFNS
;
A
#
# COMPACT_ATOMS: atom_id res chain seq x y z
N MET A 1 15.08 -22.07 19.97
CA MET A 1 14.92 -22.87 18.72
C MET A 1 16.06 -22.51 17.78
N SER A 2 16.68 -23.50 17.15
CA SER A 2 17.81 -23.33 16.21
C SER A 2 17.61 -24.17 14.96
N ILE A 3 18.24 -23.76 13.86
CA ILE A 3 18.19 -24.44 12.57
C ILE A 3 19.57 -24.50 11.91
N PHE A 4 19.76 -25.45 11.00
CA PHE A 4 20.88 -25.50 10.07
C PHE A 4 20.44 -24.99 8.70
N ASN A 5 21.37 -24.40 7.94
CA ASN A 5 21.11 -23.97 6.58
C ASN A 5 22.12 -24.63 5.63
N ALA A 6 21.66 -25.22 4.53
CA ALA A 6 22.53 -25.92 3.59
C ALA A 6 23.59 -25.02 2.93
N THR A 7 23.35 -23.71 2.88
CA THR A 7 24.26 -22.72 2.28
C THR A 7 25.05 -21.90 3.29
N HIS A 8 24.93 -22.22 4.59
CA HIS A 8 25.68 -21.54 5.65
C HIS A 8 26.04 -22.53 6.78
N PRO A 9 27.34 -22.78 7.03
CA PRO A 9 27.78 -23.89 7.88
C PRO A 9 27.56 -23.67 9.39
N HIS A 10 27.15 -22.46 9.80
CA HIS A 10 26.89 -22.16 11.21
C HIS A 10 25.42 -22.36 11.58
N ILE A 11 25.20 -22.69 12.86
CA ILE A 11 23.86 -22.79 13.45
C ILE A 11 23.21 -21.40 13.42
N LEU A 12 21.95 -21.34 13.01
CA LEU A 12 21.14 -20.14 13.14
C LEU A 12 20.25 -20.28 14.37
N VAL A 13 20.28 -19.28 15.25
CA VAL A 13 19.48 -19.22 16.47
C VAL A 13 18.39 -18.18 16.32
N LEU A 14 17.20 -18.46 16.86
CA LEU A 14 16.13 -17.47 16.87
C LEU A 14 16.46 -16.38 17.89
N ASN A 15 16.67 -15.15 17.43
CA ASN A 15 17.03 -13.99 18.25
C ASN A 15 16.45 -12.69 17.65
N HIS A 16 16.32 -11.64 18.45
CA HIS A 16 15.97 -10.32 17.94
C HIS A 16 17.15 -9.72 17.17
N ALA A 17 16.92 -9.37 15.90
CA ALA A 17 17.90 -8.64 15.12
C ALA A 17 18.03 -7.20 15.66
N ASN A 18 19.25 -6.77 15.95
CA ASN A 18 19.55 -5.44 16.48
C ASN A 18 19.35 -4.32 15.43
N CYS A 19 19.42 -4.69 14.15
CA CYS A 19 19.23 -3.79 13.03
C CYS A 19 18.42 -4.48 11.90
N PRO A 20 17.85 -3.70 10.96
CA PRO A 20 17.22 -4.23 9.79
C PRO A 20 18.26 -4.95 8.95
N TYR A 21 17.82 -6.05 8.37
CA TYR A 21 18.67 -6.92 7.59
C TYR A 21 17.95 -7.31 6.30
N TYR A 22 18.71 -7.71 5.31
CA TYR A 22 18.15 -8.40 4.14
C TYR A 22 18.21 -9.89 4.37
N CYS A 23 17.05 -10.54 4.29
CA CYS A 23 16.95 -11.97 4.47
C CYS A 23 17.68 -12.70 3.34
N TRP A 24 18.65 -13.54 3.70
CA TRP A 24 19.42 -14.36 2.75
C TRP A 24 18.56 -15.30 1.89
N GLY A 25 17.37 -15.63 2.39
CA GLY A 25 16.42 -16.49 1.70
C GLY A 25 15.60 -15.77 0.64
N CYS A 26 14.85 -14.72 1.01
CA CYS A 26 13.88 -14.09 0.10
C CYS A 26 14.28 -12.69 -0.38
N ASP A 27 15.44 -12.19 0.05
CA ASP A 27 15.97 -10.86 -0.27
C ASP A 27 15.01 -9.70 0.10
N GLN A 28 14.17 -9.93 1.11
CA GLN A 28 13.30 -8.90 1.66
C GLN A 28 13.85 -8.39 2.98
N LEU A 29 13.57 -7.11 3.25
CA LEU A 29 13.90 -6.46 4.50
C LEU A 29 13.22 -7.19 5.68
N GLY A 30 13.95 -7.36 6.77
CA GLY A 30 13.48 -7.98 8.01
C GLY A 30 13.84 -7.15 9.23
N PHE A 31 13.07 -7.38 10.30
CA PHE A 31 13.20 -6.71 11.60
C PHE A 31 12.82 -7.68 12.71
N GLY A 32 13.28 -7.42 13.94
CA GLY A 32 12.83 -8.15 15.12
C GLY A 32 13.25 -9.61 15.14
N LEU A 33 12.37 -10.48 15.66
CA LEU A 33 12.68 -11.89 15.93
C LEU A 33 12.94 -12.68 14.63
N SER A 34 14.18 -13.18 14.50
CA SER A 34 14.75 -13.68 13.25
C SER A 34 15.72 -14.83 13.53
N TYR A 35 16.03 -15.64 12.52
CA TYR A 35 17.14 -16.59 12.62
C TYR A 35 18.44 -15.87 12.30
N VAL A 36 19.35 -15.84 13.26
CA VAL A 36 20.64 -15.13 13.20
C VAL A 36 21.77 -16.14 13.38
N CYS A 37 22.86 -15.97 12.63
CA CYS A 37 24.06 -16.79 12.79
C CYS A 37 24.64 -16.67 14.21
N SER A 38 24.91 -17.81 14.86
CA SER A 38 25.50 -17.84 16.20
C SER A 38 26.96 -17.37 16.25
N GLN A 39 27.65 -17.36 15.12
CA GLN A 39 29.06 -16.97 15.00
C GLN A 39 29.27 -15.53 14.52
N GLY A 40 28.22 -14.69 14.55
CA GLY A 40 28.33 -13.27 14.19
C GLY A 40 28.47 -12.99 12.69
N CYS A 41 28.24 -13.97 11.82
CA CYS A 41 28.16 -13.70 10.39
C CYS A 41 26.96 -12.79 10.06
N ASN A 42 27.08 -12.00 8.99
CA ASN A 42 25.96 -11.22 8.44
C ASN A 42 24.96 -12.12 7.67
N PHE A 43 24.45 -13.15 8.34
CA PHE A 43 23.54 -14.14 7.79
C PHE A 43 22.26 -14.17 8.63
N TYR A 44 21.17 -13.72 8.01
CA TYR A 44 19.88 -13.55 8.64
C TYR A 44 18.78 -14.14 7.78
N LEU A 45 17.82 -14.81 8.43
CA LEU A 45 16.57 -15.25 7.79
C LEU A 45 15.39 -14.74 8.60
N HIS A 46 14.32 -14.30 7.92
CA HIS A 46 13.01 -14.19 8.58
C HIS A 46 12.66 -15.53 9.22
N LYS A 47 11.90 -15.51 10.31
CA LYS A 47 11.38 -16.72 10.96
C LYS A 47 10.72 -17.69 9.96
N GLN A 48 9.92 -17.13 9.05
CA GLN A 48 9.18 -17.87 8.01
C GLN A 48 10.05 -18.30 6.83
N CYS A 49 11.25 -17.74 6.69
CA CYS A 49 12.24 -18.19 5.71
C CYS A 49 13.16 -19.27 6.28
N GLY A 50 13.45 -19.24 7.59
CA GLY A 50 14.30 -20.25 8.24
C GLY A 50 13.59 -21.58 8.48
N ASN A 51 12.28 -21.55 8.74
CA ASN A 51 11.46 -22.76 8.85
C ASN A 51 10.13 -22.60 8.09
N PRO A 52 10.15 -22.63 6.75
CA PRO A 52 8.96 -22.42 5.94
C PRO A 52 8.03 -23.63 5.98
N GLN A 53 6.72 -23.39 6.02
CA GLN A 53 5.74 -24.45 5.75
C GLN A 53 5.82 -24.86 4.27
N THR A 54 5.75 -26.17 3.99
CA THR A 54 5.81 -26.68 2.62
C THR A 54 4.62 -26.24 1.77
N LEU A 55 3.43 -26.22 2.36
CA LEU A 55 2.18 -25.80 1.72
C LEU A 55 1.44 -24.83 2.62
N ILE A 56 0.87 -23.77 2.04
CA ILE A 56 0.07 -22.76 2.74
C ILE A 56 -1.13 -22.38 1.86
N GLU A 57 -2.29 -22.13 2.46
CA GLU A 57 -3.43 -21.56 1.75
C GLU A 57 -3.19 -20.10 1.35
N TYR A 58 -3.62 -19.70 0.17
CA TYR A 58 -3.56 -18.31 -0.24
C TYR A 58 -4.52 -17.46 0.64
N PRO A 59 -4.05 -16.38 1.29
CA PRO A 59 -4.84 -15.68 2.30
C PRO A 59 -6.18 -15.10 1.85
N PHE A 60 -6.38 -14.95 0.54
CA PHE A 60 -7.61 -14.39 -0.04
C PHE A 60 -8.40 -15.40 -0.88
N SER A 61 -8.06 -16.69 -0.81
CA SER A 61 -8.85 -17.77 -1.41
C SER A 61 -8.38 -19.13 -0.91
N ASN A 62 -9.31 -19.88 -0.32
CA ASN A 62 -9.11 -21.30 0.05
C ASN A 62 -8.96 -22.25 -1.16
N LYS A 63 -9.17 -21.77 -2.40
CA LYS A 63 -9.03 -22.57 -3.63
C LYS A 63 -7.63 -22.55 -4.24
N CYS A 64 -6.70 -21.75 -3.71
CA CYS A 64 -5.31 -21.72 -4.17
C CYS A 64 -4.39 -22.14 -3.02
N ILE A 65 -3.67 -23.23 -3.24
CA ILE A 65 -2.60 -23.68 -2.36
C ILE A 65 -1.27 -23.17 -2.91
N LEU A 66 -0.45 -22.64 -2.04
CA LEU A 66 0.89 -22.15 -2.32
C LEU A 66 1.90 -23.19 -1.84
N ARG A 67 2.88 -23.51 -2.68
CA ARG A 67 3.99 -24.40 -2.34
C ARG A 67 5.27 -23.59 -2.18
N PHE A 68 6.00 -23.82 -1.08
CA PHE A 68 7.32 -23.25 -0.86
C PHE A 68 8.31 -23.76 -1.91
N ARG A 69 9.21 -22.89 -2.35
CA ARG A 69 10.27 -23.14 -3.31
C ARG A 69 11.54 -22.44 -2.84
N ASP A 70 12.64 -23.17 -2.92
CA ASP A 70 13.99 -22.60 -2.93
C ASP A 70 14.47 -22.53 -4.38
N GLY A 71 14.34 -21.37 -5.03
CA GLY A 71 14.72 -21.19 -6.43
C GLY A 71 13.73 -21.79 -7.45
N GLY A 72 14.18 -21.90 -8.69
CA GLY A 72 13.42 -22.53 -9.79
C GLY A 72 12.35 -21.64 -10.44
N PRO A 73 11.26 -22.21 -10.99
CA PRO A 73 10.27 -21.43 -11.72
C PRO A 73 9.56 -20.39 -10.85
N GLY A 74 9.63 -19.12 -11.24
CA GLY A 74 9.07 -17.99 -10.48
C GLY A 74 10.11 -16.99 -10.01
N ILE A 75 11.40 -17.28 -10.14
CA ILE A 75 12.45 -16.26 -9.99
C ILE A 75 12.23 -15.09 -10.96
N ASP A 76 12.56 -13.89 -10.48
CA ASP A 76 12.37 -12.58 -11.09
C ASP A 76 10.93 -12.17 -11.43
N SER A 77 9.96 -13.06 -11.22
CA SER A 77 8.54 -12.68 -11.24
C SER A 77 8.23 -11.68 -10.13
N PRO A 78 7.28 -10.76 -10.34
CA PRO A 78 6.86 -9.84 -9.29
C PRO A 78 6.06 -10.60 -8.22
N CYS A 79 6.32 -10.29 -6.96
CA CYS A 79 5.52 -10.77 -5.84
C CYS A 79 4.11 -10.17 -5.90
N ASP A 80 3.08 -11.00 -5.83
CA ASP A 80 1.66 -10.59 -5.85
C ASP A 80 1.28 -9.65 -4.70
N ALA A 81 2.05 -9.64 -3.61
CA ALA A 81 1.80 -8.79 -2.44
C ALA A 81 2.51 -7.44 -2.53
N CYS A 82 3.82 -7.43 -2.74
CA CYS A 82 4.63 -6.21 -2.64
C CYS A 82 5.19 -5.73 -3.98
N GLY A 83 4.96 -6.46 -5.07
CA GLY A 83 5.43 -6.13 -6.42
C GLY A 83 6.94 -6.27 -6.64
N LYS A 84 7.75 -6.48 -5.59
CA LYS A 84 9.20 -6.71 -5.70
C LYS A 84 9.49 -8.08 -6.31
N LYS A 85 10.64 -8.20 -6.98
CA LYS A 85 11.06 -9.44 -7.63
C LYS A 85 11.29 -10.56 -6.62
N ILE A 86 10.88 -11.77 -7.00
CA ILE A 86 11.28 -13.00 -6.31
C ILE A 86 12.74 -13.31 -6.64
N LYS A 87 13.55 -13.58 -5.62
CA LYS A 87 14.98 -13.90 -5.79
C LYS A 87 15.36 -15.34 -5.54
N ARG A 88 14.87 -15.94 -4.45
CA ARG A 88 15.18 -17.34 -4.13
C ARG A 88 14.04 -18.01 -3.37
N PHE A 89 13.90 -17.79 -2.07
CA PHE A 89 12.81 -18.35 -1.27
C PHE A 89 11.49 -17.66 -1.62
N HIS A 90 10.52 -18.46 -2.05
CA HIS A 90 9.19 -17.97 -2.39
C HIS A 90 8.14 -19.06 -2.32
N PHE A 91 6.89 -18.62 -2.35
CA PHE A 91 5.73 -19.45 -2.50
C PHE A 91 5.17 -19.29 -3.91
N ARG A 92 4.87 -20.42 -4.56
CA ARG A 92 4.22 -20.46 -5.87
C ARG A 92 2.88 -21.17 -5.78
N CYS A 93 1.82 -20.57 -6.33
CA CYS A 93 0.52 -21.26 -6.38
C CYS A 93 0.58 -22.52 -7.26
N THR A 94 -0.05 -23.59 -6.80
CA THR A 94 -0.16 -24.87 -7.52
C THR A 94 -1.21 -24.84 -8.63
N CYS A 95 -2.07 -23.82 -8.65
CA CYS A 95 -3.11 -23.65 -9.65
C CYS A 95 -2.56 -23.54 -11.08
N THR A 96 -3.35 -24.01 -12.05
CA THR A 96 -3.07 -23.91 -13.48
C THR A 96 -3.57 -22.61 -14.09
N PHE A 97 -4.69 -22.07 -13.58
CA PHE A 97 -5.39 -20.90 -14.14
C PHE A 97 -4.76 -19.54 -13.80
N GLN A 98 -4.11 -19.42 -12.63
CA GLN A 98 -3.46 -18.17 -12.24
C GLN A 98 -2.20 -18.47 -11.44
N LYS A 99 -1.05 -18.12 -12.03
CA LYS A 99 0.25 -18.21 -11.36
C LYS A 99 0.39 -17.02 -10.41
N ARG A 100 0.71 -17.33 -9.16
CA ARG A 100 1.00 -16.36 -8.11
C ARG A 100 2.33 -16.68 -7.50
N HIS A 101 3.07 -15.64 -7.16
CA HIS A 101 4.36 -15.74 -6.53
C HIS A 101 4.42 -14.78 -5.34
N LEU A 102 4.86 -15.28 -4.18
CA LEU A 102 4.85 -14.51 -2.94
C LEU A 102 6.14 -14.73 -2.16
N HIS A 103 6.70 -13.67 -1.60
CA HIS A 103 7.76 -13.84 -0.59
C HIS A 103 7.17 -14.46 0.68
N PRO A 104 7.90 -15.32 1.40
CA PRO A 104 7.46 -15.85 2.69
C PRO A 104 7.14 -14.74 3.70
N SER A 105 7.93 -13.67 3.71
CA SER A 105 7.71 -12.51 4.57
C SER A 105 6.44 -11.72 4.22
N CYS A 106 5.99 -11.74 2.96
CA CYS A 106 4.72 -11.11 2.59
C CYS A 106 3.51 -11.93 3.02
N LEU A 107 3.61 -13.27 3.00
CA LEU A 107 2.57 -14.14 3.53
C LEU A 107 2.42 -14.02 5.05
N ALA A 108 3.50 -13.64 5.73
CA ALA A 108 3.56 -13.42 7.15
C ALA A 108 3.12 -12.02 7.61
N ASP A 109 2.72 -11.14 6.67
CA ASP A 109 2.25 -9.80 7.03
C ASP A 109 1.01 -9.89 7.92
N GLU A 110 0.98 -9.03 8.95
CA GLU A 110 -0.12 -8.96 9.91
C GLU A 110 -1.44 -8.68 9.22
N LYS A 111 -2.53 -9.32 9.69
CA LYS A 111 -3.86 -9.13 9.10
C LYS A 111 -4.44 -7.75 9.36
N THR A 112 -3.98 -7.11 10.41
CA THR A 112 -4.40 -5.77 10.81
C THR A 112 -3.20 -4.92 11.15
N LEU A 113 -3.37 -3.61 11.01
CA LEU A 113 -2.38 -2.60 11.35
C LEU A 113 -3.11 -1.44 12.02
N GLU A 114 -2.76 -1.14 13.27
CA GLU A 114 -3.25 0.05 13.95
C GLU A 114 -2.49 1.27 13.43
N ALA A 115 -3.14 2.09 12.62
CA ALA A 115 -2.54 3.25 11.97
C ALA A 115 -2.59 4.50 12.87
N ALA A 116 -3.63 4.64 13.68
CA ALA A 116 -3.80 5.67 14.70
C ALA A 116 -4.77 5.15 15.77
N ASN A 117 -4.88 5.85 16.90
CA ASN A 117 -5.83 5.49 17.94
C ASN A 117 -7.26 5.36 17.36
N GLY A 118 -7.87 4.18 17.51
CA GLY A 118 -9.21 3.89 16.98
C GLY A 118 -9.28 3.66 15.46
N LEU A 119 -8.14 3.67 14.75
CA LEU A 119 -8.08 3.43 13.31
C LEU A 119 -7.26 2.17 12.99
N THR A 120 -7.98 1.09 12.72
CA THR A 120 -7.41 -0.17 12.25
C THR A 120 -7.55 -0.28 10.74
N LEU A 121 -6.45 -0.65 10.09
CA LEU A 121 -6.41 -1.02 8.68
C LEU A 121 -6.37 -2.54 8.55
N HIS A 122 -7.07 -3.08 7.56
CA HIS A 122 -7.17 -4.51 7.30
C HIS A 122 -6.42 -4.87 6.03
N LEU A 123 -5.65 -5.96 6.08
CA LEU A 123 -4.94 -6.47 4.93
C LEU A 123 -5.93 -6.99 3.88
N GLN A 124 -5.83 -6.48 2.66
CA GLN A 124 -6.65 -6.84 1.50
C GLN A 124 -5.79 -7.16 0.28
N LYS A 125 -6.38 -7.88 -0.68
CA LYS A 125 -5.73 -8.30 -1.91
C LYS A 125 -5.35 -7.13 -2.84
N ALA A 126 -6.01 -5.98 -2.70
CA ALA A 126 -5.76 -4.77 -3.48
C ALA A 126 -6.25 -3.53 -2.73
N ALA A 127 -5.67 -2.37 -3.04
CA ALA A 127 -6.15 -1.09 -2.54
C ALA A 127 -7.52 -0.73 -3.16
N THR A 128 -8.42 -0.18 -2.34
CA THR A 128 -9.73 0.33 -2.78
C THR A 128 -9.63 1.74 -3.35
N SER A 129 -8.69 2.53 -2.85
CA SER A 129 -8.38 3.89 -3.29
C SER A 129 -6.88 4.06 -3.55
N LYS A 130 -6.45 5.29 -3.88
CA LYS A 130 -5.02 5.58 -4.04
C LYS A 130 -4.32 5.41 -2.69
N CYS A 131 -3.16 4.77 -2.70
CA CYS A 131 -2.29 4.68 -1.54
C CYS A 131 -1.93 6.10 -1.07
N LEU A 132 -2.09 6.38 0.23
CA LEU A 132 -1.83 7.71 0.78
C LEU A 132 -0.34 8.06 0.80
N HIS A 133 0.53 7.04 0.82
CA HIS A 133 1.98 7.23 0.80
C HIS A 133 2.53 7.55 -0.60
N CYS A 134 2.23 6.73 -1.60
CA CYS A 134 2.80 6.87 -2.95
C CYS A 134 1.86 7.56 -3.96
N GLY A 135 0.59 7.78 -3.60
CA GLY A 135 -0.40 8.44 -4.45
C GLY A 135 -0.93 7.61 -5.63
N THR A 136 -0.53 6.34 -5.77
CA THR A 136 -0.98 5.45 -6.85
C THR A 136 -1.97 4.40 -6.34
N LYS A 137 -2.82 3.87 -7.23
CA LYS A 137 -3.73 2.76 -6.90
C LYS A 137 -3.02 1.40 -6.99
N ASP A 138 -2.21 1.22 -8.03
CA ASP A 138 -1.45 0.01 -8.28
C ASP A 138 0.04 0.23 -8.00
N LEU A 139 0.79 -0.86 -7.82
CA LEU A 139 2.24 -0.82 -7.68
C LEU A 139 2.91 -0.50 -9.02
N TRP A 140 4.13 0.04 -8.95
CA TRP A 140 4.94 0.38 -10.12
C TRP A 140 5.12 -0.80 -11.10
N SER A 141 5.15 -2.03 -10.59
CA SER A 141 5.23 -3.26 -11.40
C SER A 141 3.93 -3.61 -12.15
N LYS A 142 2.93 -2.70 -12.17
CA LYS A 142 1.57 -2.92 -12.69
C LYS A 142 0.82 -4.07 -11.99
N VAL A 143 1.34 -4.54 -10.87
CA VAL A 143 0.65 -5.47 -9.97
C VAL A 143 -0.22 -4.63 -9.04
N ARG A 144 -1.49 -5.01 -8.85
CA ARG A 144 -2.36 -4.31 -7.89
C ARG A 144 -1.75 -4.28 -6.48
N GLY A 145 -1.10 -5.38 -6.10
CA GLY A 145 -0.40 -5.53 -4.82
C GLY A 145 -1.38 -5.64 -3.66
N TRP A 146 -0.95 -6.21 -2.54
CA TRP A 146 -1.73 -6.20 -1.32
C TRP A 146 -1.67 -4.82 -0.67
N ALA A 147 -2.70 -4.49 0.10
CA ALA A 147 -2.79 -3.21 0.77
C ALA A 147 -3.46 -3.35 2.14
N TYR A 148 -3.08 -2.49 3.07
CA TYR A 148 -3.81 -2.21 4.29
C TYR A 148 -4.88 -1.16 3.99
N VAL A 149 -6.14 -1.48 4.30
CA VAL A 149 -7.33 -0.69 3.91
C VAL A 149 -8.20 -0.44 5.14
N SER A 150 -8.62 0.80 5.37
CA SER A 150 -9.56 1.14 6.44
C SER A 150 -10.95 0.58 6.17
N SER A 151 -11.78 0.44 7.21
CA SER A 151 -13.16 -0.05 7.06
C SER A 151 -14.03 0.80 6.12
N CYS A 152 -13.77 2.11 6.02
CA CYS A 152 -14.44 3.00 5.06
C CYS A 152 -13.83 2.97 3.65
N GLY A 153 -12.72 2.24 3.43
CA GLY A 153 -12.06 2.09 2.13
C GLY A 153 -11.30 3.32 1.62
N SER A 154 -11.31 4.43 2.36
CA SER A 154 -10.68 5.69 1.93
C SER A 154 -9.20 5.79 2.29
N TYR A 155 -8.74 5.04 3.29
CA TYR A 155 -7.33 5.04 3.70
C TYR A 155 -6.70 3.74 3.25
N CYS A 156 -5.76 3.85 2.32
CA CYS A 156 -5.08 2.72 1.71
C CYS A 156 -3.57 2.92 1.80
N TYR A 157 -2.85 1.85 2.12
CA TYR A 157 -1.40 1.78 2.04
C TYR A 157 -0.99 0.45 1.43
N HIS A 158 -0.21 0.45 0.35
CA HIS A 158 0.35 -0.80 -0.15
C HIS A 158 1.25 -1.45 0.91
N VAL A 159 1.27 -2.78 0.96
CA VAL A 159 2.19 -3.53 1.83
C VAL A 159 3.65 -3.11 1.61
N SER A 160 4.05 -2.87 0.36
CA SER A 160 5.38 -2.37 0.02
C SER A 160 5.64 -0.97 0.59
N CYS A 161 4.67 -0.07 0.51
CA CYS A 161 4.78 1.28 1.07
C CYS A 161 4.86 1.26 2.60
N VAL A 162 4.10 0.39 3.27
CA VAL A 162 4.24 0.22 4.73
C VAL A 162 5.65 -0.24 5.08
N LYS A 163 6.19 -1.25 4.38
CA LYS A 163 7.57 -1.73 4.57
C LYS A 163 8.61 -0.64 4.30
N GLU A 164 8.35 0.23 3.34
CA GLU A 164 9.21 1.38 3.02
C GLU A 164 9.18 2.44 4.13
N ILE A 165 8.00 2.82 4.63
CA ILE A 165 7.84 3.72 5.78
C ILE A 165 8.60 3.18 6.99
N ILE A 166 8.45 1.88 7.29
CA ILE A 166 9.16 1.23 8.40
C ILE A 166 10.68 1.37 8.23
N ASN A 167 11.20 1.10 7.03
CA ASN A 167 12.63 1.21 6.75
C ASN A 167 13.15 2.65 6.87
N GLN A 168 12.44 3.62 6.29
CA GLN A 168 12.81 5.04 6.34
C GLN A 168 12.83 5.54 7.78
N ASN A 169 11.84 5.16 8.59
CA ASN A 169 11.75 5.55 9.99
C ASN A 169 12.83 4.89 10.84
N TRP A 170 13.16 3.62 10.58
CA TRP A 170 14.30 2.98 11.24
C TRP A 170 15.60 3.72 10.95
N ARG A 171 15.85 4.07 9.68
CA ARG A 171 17.04 4.85 9.29
C ARG A 171 17.04 6.22 9.99
N TYR A 172 15.91 6.91 10.02
CA TYR A 172 15.79 8.20 10.69
C TYR A 172 16.08 8.11 12.19
N GLY A 173 15.48 7.15 12.90
CA GLY A 173 15.74 6.92 14.32
C GLY A 173 17.22 6.63 14.58
N PHE A 174 17.83 5.78 13.75
CA PHE A 174 19.26 5.47 13.83
C PHE A 174 20.15 6.71 13.63
N PHE A 175 19.87 7.54 12.62
CA PHE A 175 20.68 8.74 12.35
C PHE A 175 20.47 9.87 13.36
N THR A 176 19.30 9.95 13.99
CA THR A 176 18.96 11.07 14.90
C THR A 176 19.03 10.72 16.38
N GLY A 177 19.29 9.45 16.73
CA GLY A 177 19.27 8.98 18.11
C GLY A 177 17.87 8.97 18.75
N LYS A 178 16.80 9.13 17.96
CA LYS A 178 15.43 9.01 18.45
C LYS A 178 15.12 7.55 18.79
N SER A 179 14.53 7.34 19.96
CA SER A 179 14.51 6.05 20.65
C SER A 179 13.58 4.99 20.06
N ASP A 180 12.52 5.36 19.32
CA ASP A 180 11.57 4.38 18.80
C ASP A 180 11.14 4.65 17.34
N PRO A 181 11.62 3.85 16.37
CA PRO A 181 11.18 3.95 14.98
C PRO A 181 9.72 3.53 14.78
N PHE A 182 9.15 2.69 15.66
CA PHE A 182 7.74 2.31 15.63
C PHE A 182 6.81 3.45 16.03
N LEU A 183 7.24 4.35 16.92
CA LEU A 183 6.52 5.59 17.21
C LEU A 183 6.40 6.48 15.96
N THR A 184 7.49 6.61 15.20
CA THR A 184 7.52 7.42 13.97
C THR A 184 6.63 6.83 12.88
N ILE A 185 6.54 5.51 12.78
CA ILE A 185 5.60 4.81 11.90
C ILE A 185 4.16 5.20 12.22
N LYS A 186 3.78 5.19 13.51
CA LYS A 186 2.46 5.60 13.95
C LYS A 186 2.15 7.07 13.64
N GLN A 187 3.14 7.96 13.65
CA GLN A 187 2.95 9.38 13.32
C GLN A 187 2.77 9.61 11.81
N ARG A 188 3.39 8.79 10.96
CA ARG A 188 3.30 8.98 9.51
C ARG A 188 1.91 8.75 8.95
N PHE A 189 1.15 7.81 9.51
CA PHE A 189 -0.20 7.53 9.03
C PHE A 189 -1.17 8.73 9.21
N PRO A 190 -1.26 9.37 10.39
CA PRO A 190 -1.95 10.65 10.56
C PRO A 190 -1.50 11.74 9.59
N GLU A 191 -0.21 11.96 9.39
CA GLU A 191 0.30 13.00 8.48
C GLU A 191 -0.21 12.81 7.04
N ASP A 192 -0.17 11.58 6.54
CA ASP A 192 -0.64 11.23 5.21
C ASP A 192 -2.18 11.40 5.09
N MET A 193 -2.93 11.13 6.17
CA MET A 193 -4.38 11.36 6.25
C MET A 193 -4.74 12.84 6.30
N ASP A 194 -4.05 13.64 7.11
CA ASP A 194 -4.25 15.08 7.24
C ASP A 194 -3.99 15.78 5.90
N ARG A 195 -2.91 15.39 5.22
CA ARG A 195 -2.61 15.87 3.86
C ARG A 195 -3.74 15.58 2.89
N MET A 196 -4.31 14.37 2.91
CA MET A 196 -5.47 14.02 2.09
C MET A 196 -6.69 14.89 2.44
N ASN A 197 -6.99 15.07 3.72
CA ASN A 197 -8.12 15.90 4.18
C ASN A 197 -7.97 17.36 3.73
N GLN A 198 -6.77 17.94 3.83
CA GLN A 198 -6.47 19.29 3.35
C GLN A 198 -6.71 19.42 1.84
N LEU A 199 -6.27 18.44 1.04
CA LEU A 199 -6.51 18.42 -0.41
C LEU A 199 -8.01 18.32 -0.76
N VAL A 200 -8.77 17.53 0.01
CA VAL A 200 -10.23 17.42 -0.18
C VAL A 200 -10.92 18.74 0.16
N VAL A 201 -10.52 19.42 1.24
CA VAL A 201 -11.04 20.73 1.62
C VAL A 201 -10.69 21.80 0.59
N ALA A 202 -9.44 21.84 0.11
CA ALA A 202 -9.00 22.77 -0.94
C ALA A 202 -9.83 22.61 -2.21
N ARG A 203 -10.04 21.37 -2.69
CA ARG A 203 -10.90 21.09 -3.85
C ARG A 203 -12.36 21.49 -3.65
N LYS A 204 -12.88 21.44 -2.42
CA LYS A 204 -14.25 21.92 -2.13
C LYS A 204 -14.33 23.44 -2.18
N LYS A 205 -13.29 24.15 -1.75
CA LYS A 205 -13.19 25.62 -1.86
C LYS A 205 -13.00 26.08 -3.31
N GLU A 206 -12.22 25.35 -4.10
CA GLU A 206 -11.97 25.65 -5.52
C GLU A 206 -13.15 25.33 -6.43
N ARG A 207 -14.02 24.39 -6.06
CA ARG A 207 -15.28 24.18 -6.78
C ARG A 207 -16.11 25.45 -6.65
N PRO A 208 -16.35 26.21 -7.74
CA PRO A 208 -17.19 27.39 -7.65
C PRO A 208 -18.55 26.94 -7.12
N THR A 209 -19.00 27.54 -6.02
CA THR A 209 -20.36 27.34 -5.53
C THR A 209 -21.28 27.66 -6.69
N ARG A 210 -21.97 26.65 -7.23
CA ARG A 210 -23.00 26.81 -8.24
C ARG A 210 -24.23 27.43 -7.59
N LYS A 211 -24.10 28.67 -7.12
CA LYS A 211 -25.16 29.55 -6.66
C LYS A 211 -25.04 30.83 -7.50
N HIS A 212 -26.01 30.97 -8.41
CA HIS A 212 -26.30 32.11 -9.27
C HIS A 212 -25.28 32.47 -10.38
N THR A 213 -25.38 31.77 -11.51
CA THR A 213 -25.11 32.37 -12.85
C THR A 213 -26.25 32.02 -13.82
N LYS A 214 -27.47 32.45 -13.48
CA LYS A 214 -28.50 32.81 -14.48
C LYS A 214 -28.48 34.34 -14.59
N ALA A 215 -27.47 34.93 -15.23
CA ALA A 215 -27.46 36.38 -15.48
C ALA A 215 -26.51 36.88 -16.58
N VAL A 216 -25.67 36.05 -17.22
CA VAL A 216 -24.69 36.57 -18.21
C VAL A 216 -24.91 36.04 -19.63
N LEU A 217 -25.83 35.09 -19.84
CA LEU A 217 -26.13 34.58 -21.18
C LEU A 217 -27.10 35.45 -22.00
N SER A 218 -27.75 36.48 -21.42
CA SER A 218 -28.60 37.40 -22.20
C SER A 218 -27.84 38.60 -22.78
N VAL A 219 -26.68 38.96 -22.22
CA VAL A 219 -25.91 40.12 -22.70
C VAL A 219 -25.11 39.78 -23.97
N LEU A 220 -24.68 38.52 -24.12
CA LEU A 220 -23.95 38.08 -25.31
C LEU A 220 -24.85 37.83 -26.53
N PHE A 221 -26.15 37.55 -26.34
CA PHE A 221 -27.06 37.30 -27.46
C PHE A 221 -27.44 38.58 -28.23
N ASN A 222 -27.43 39.74 -27.54
CA ASN A 222 -27.71 41.04 -28.17
C ASN A 222 -26.51 41.64 -28.92
N LEU A 223 -25.30 41.12 -28.71
CA LEU A 223 -24.09 41.56 -29.42
C LEU A 223 -23.87 40.82 -30.75
N LEU A 224 -24.50 39.65 -30.93
CA LEU A 224 -24.22 38.75 -32.06
C LEU A 224 -25.28 38.75 -33.16
N THR A 225 -26.49 39.28 -32.92
CA THR A 225 -27.59 39.19 -33.90
C THR A 225 -27.92 40.48 -34.62
N GLY A 226 -27.30 41.61 -34.28
CA GLY A 226 -27.28 42.82 -35.13
C GLY A 226 -28.64 43.28 -35.67
N ASN A 227 -29.75 43.04 -34.96
CA ASN A 227 -31.07 43.44 -35.41
C ASN A 227 -31.54 44.65 -34.60
N ALA A 228 -31.27 45.84 -35.15
CA ALA A 228 -31.91 47.07 -34.72
C ALA A 228 -33.26 47.19 -35.45
N LEU A 229 -34.32 46.61 -34.89
CA LEU A 229 -35.73 47.00 -35.10
C LEU A 229 -36.63 46.07 -34.27
N GLY A 230 -37.33 46.64 -33.29
CA GLY A 230 -38.33 45.89 -32.52
C GLY A 230 -38.56 46.34 -31.08
N LEU A 231 -38.38 47.62 -30.75
CA LEU A 231 -39.01 48.20 -29.56
C LEU A 231 -40.12 49.14 -30.03
N VAL A 232 -41.33 48.63 -30.24
CA VAL A 232 -42.61 49.31 -29.94
C VAL A 232 -43.70 48.23 -29.96
N GLY A 233 -44.41 48.03 -28.85
CA GLY A 233 -45.66 47.27 -28.89
C GLY A 233 -46.10 46.62 -27.59
N ALA A 234 -46.56 47.45 -26.65
CA ALA A 234 -47.55 47.15 -25.61
C ALA A 234 -47.20 46.17 -24.47
N ALA A 235 -47.03 46.79 -23.30
CA ALA A 235 -47.45 46.23 -22.02
C ALA A 235 -48.98 45.99 -21.98
N GLN A 236 -49.41 45.17 -21.00
CA GLN A 236 -50.77 44.67 -20.73
C GLN A 236 -51.10 43.42 -21.57
N THR A 237 -51.20 42.23 -20.98
CA THR A 237 -52.20 41.90 -19.96
C THR A 237 -51.75 40.75 -19.05
N TYR A 238 -51.83 40.97 -17.74
CA TYR A 238 -52.19 39.94 -16.76
C TYR A 238 -53.69 40.11 -16.47
N PHE A 239 -54.40 38.99 -16.30
CA PHE A 239 -55.79 38.79 -15.83
C PHE A 239 -56.93 38.59 -16.86
N ASN A 240 -57.66 37.48 -16.61
CA ASN A 240 -59.02 37.09 -17.01
C ASN A 240 -59.22 36.38 -18.36
N SER A 241 -59.21 35.03 -18.35
CA SER A 241 -60.39 34.14 -18.44
C SER A 241 -59.94 32.68 -18.55
#